data_AF-E7G975-F1
#
_entry.id   AF-E7G975-F1
#
_cell.length_a   1.000
_cell.length_b   1.000
_cell.length_c   1.000
_cell.angle_alpha   90.00
_cell.angle_beta   90.00
_cell.angle_gamma   90.00
#
_symmetry.space_group_name_H-M   'P 1'
#
loop_
_entity.id
_entity.type
_entity.pdbx_description
1 polymer ?
#
loop_
_entity_poly.entity_id
_entity_poly.type
_entity_poly.pdbx_seq_one_letter_code
_entity_poly.pdbx_strand_id
1 'polypeptide(L)'
;MKKEFTGVSGFTVRLEDNEHLFVKSSITKENLHLAHLEWIKLGEVNSQGRGTFIIVTDDTTPFQIVFKKNQYDEMKELYEILLPYTKRLLFEKENNKLTILNKGNLDKKVRPMNKLNISPPYDSISFTDINSYQIVCDKQVINNDMLKNTASGKYIAGGVGSLIGALSSLNNGEYISNLQIKLNLNNFDKPCVYVNYITRNTKTNSEMAKDLIKMCDEDLAKLEIITKKEENNIPQENNTNDPIEEVKRLKELLDMGILFQEEFDKKKKELLNL
;
A
#
# COMPACT_ATOMS: atom_id res chain seq x y z
N MET A 1 -2.95 -28.33 2.17
CA MET A 1 -1.88 -29.36 2.22
C MET A 1 -1.20 -29.20 3.56
N LYS A 2 -1.26 -30.19 4.47
CA LYS A 2 -0.59 -30.10 5.77
C LYS A 2 0.91 -30.28 5.58
N LYS A 3 1.62 -29.19 5.32
CA LYS A 3 3.09 -29.17 5.20
C LYS A 3 3.68 -28.51 6.43
N GLU A 4 4.72 -29.13 6.97
CA GLU A 4 5.41 -28.71 8.18
C GLU A 4 6.87 -28.39 7.85
N PHE A 5 7.34 -27.25 8.34
CA PHE A 5 8.68 -26.73 8.18
C PHE A 5 9.29 -26.63 9.57
N THR A 6 10.42 -27.30 9.81
CA THR A 6 11.01 -27.40 11.14
C THR A 6 12.42 -26.83 11.17
N GLY A 7 12.61 -25.80 11.98
CA GLY A 7 13.91 -25.27 12.35
C GLY A 7 14.57 -26.05 13.49
N VAL A 8 15.64 -25.46 14.00
CA VAL A 8 16.43 -25.97 15.13
C VAL A 8 15.60 -25.90 16.40
N SER A 9 15.87 -26.78 17.37
CA SER A 9 15.23 -26.77 18.69
C SER A 9 13.69 -26.89 18.67
N GLY A 10 13.12 -27.50 17.63
CA GLY A 10 11.69 -27.76 17.52
C GLY A 10 10.84 -26.53 17.20
N PHE A 11 11.45 -25.50 16.62
CA PHE A 11 10.73 -24.36 16.06
C PHE A 11 10.03 -24.83 14.78
N THR A 12 8.72 -24.70 14.72
CA THR A 12 7.93 -25.32 13.65
C THR A 12 6.92 -24.33 13.10
N VAL A 13 6.77 -24.38 11.78
CA VAL A 13 5.69 -23.71 11.04
C VAL A 13 4.92 -24.77 10.29
N ARG A 14 3.59 -24.80 10.46
CA ARG A 14 2.73 -25.73 9.74
C ARG A 14 1.63 -24.96 9.02
N LEU A 15 1.50 -25.21 7.72
CA LEU A 15 0.35 -24.78 6.95
C LEU A 15 -0.80 -25.74 7.26
N GLU A 16 -1.79 -25.29 8.01
CA GLU A 16 -2.93 -26.16 8.39
C GLU A 16 -3.89 -26.32 7.21
N ASP A 17 -4.13 -25.22 6.48
CA ASP A 17 -4.90 -25.15 5.24
C ASP A 17 -4.40 -23.99 4.35
N ASN A 18 -5.22 -23.51 3.42
CA ASN A 18 -4.84 -22.43 2.50
C ASN A 18 -4.96 -21.02 3.12
N GLU A 19 -5.49 -20.92 4.33
CA GLU A 19 -5.77 -19.66 5.02
C GLU A 19 -5.11 -19.59 6.41
N HIS A 20 -4.66 -20.71 6.97
CA HIS A 20 -4.16 -20.78 8.34
C HIS A 20 -2.72 -21.29 8.43
N LEU A 21 -1.96 -20.60 9.28
CA LEU A 21 -0.57 -20.89 9.61
C LEU A 21 -0.46 -21.13 11.12
N PHE A 22 0.06 -22.28 11.49
CA PHE A 22 0.42 -22.58 12.86
C PHE A 22 1.92 -22.36 13.06
N VAL A 23 2.30 -21.55 14.05
CA VAL A 23 3.71 -21.32 14.43
C VAL A 23 3.95 -21.76 15.87
N LYS A 24 5.07 -22.42 16.12
CA LYS A 24 5.44 -22.96 17.43
C LYS A 24 6.93 -22.79 17.72
N SER A 25 7.25 -22.19 18.86
CA SER A 25 8.60 -22.17 19.47
C SER A 25 8.52 -22.72 20.89
N SER A 26 9.59 -22.54 21.66
CA SER A 26 9.59 -22.83 23.11
C SER A 26 8.66 -21.91 23.92
N ILE A 27 8.34 -20.71 23.42
CA ILE A 27 7.56 -19.70 24.15
C ILE A 27 6.30 -19.24 23.40
N THR A 28 6.22 -19.46 22.09
CA THR A 28 5.12 -19.01 21.22
C THR A 28 4.40 -20.23 20.68
N LYS A 29 3.06 -20.21 20.72
CA LYS A 29 2.21 -21.20 20.06
C LYS A 29 0.97 -20.49 19.55
N GLU A 30 0.92 -20.27 18.25
CA GLU A 30 -0.12 -19.45 17.62
C GLU A 30 -0.68 -20.15 16.39
N ASN A 31 -1.98 -20.03 16.22
CA ASN A 31 -2.67 -20.36 14.98
C ASN A 31 -3.18 -19.02 14.43
N LEU A 32 -2.65 -18.61 13.29
CA LEU A 32 -2.91 -17.31 12.70
C LEU A 32 -3.52 -17.46 11.31
N HIS A 33 -4.42 -16.55 10.99
CA HIS A 33 -4.92 -16.42 9.64
C HIS A 33 -3.83 -15.75 8.78
N LEU A 34 -3.48 -16.34 7.63
CA LEU A 34 -2.41 -15.88 6.73
C LEU A 34 -2.61 -14.41 6.30
N ALA A 35 -3.87 -13.98 6.12
CA ALA A 35 -4.17 -12.57 5.86
C ALA A 35 -3.65 -11.60 6.94
N HIS A 36 -3.36 -12.04 8.16
CA HIS A 36 -2.80 -11.20 9.23
C HIS A 36 -1.26 -11.24 9.28
N LEU A 37 -0.61 -11.98 8.40
CA LEU A 37 0.85 -11.98 8.28
C LEU A 37 1.32 -10.58 7.85
N GLU A 38 2.12 -9.93 8.69
CA GLU A 38 2.50 -8.53 8.46
C GLU A 38 3.79 -8.39 7.66
N TRP A 39 4.81 -9.20 7.95
CA TRP A 39 6.10 -9.13 7.27
C TRP A 39 6.89 -10.41 7.48
N ILE A 40 7.81 -10.71 6.57
CA ILE A 40 8.70 -11.85 6.67
C ILE A 40 10.11 -11.47 6.21
N LYS A 41 11.11 -12.15 6.75
CA LYS A 41 12.49 -12.07 6.26
C LYS A 41 13.17 -13.42 6.33
N LEU A 42 13.71 -13.85 5.19
CA LEU A 42 14.66 -14.95 5.12
C LEU A 42 16.08 -14.40 5.21
N GLY A 43 16.76 -14.65 6.32
CA GLY A 43 18.16 -14.26 6.51
C GLY A 43 19.13 -15.21 5.80
N GLU A 44 20.28 -14.68 5.40
CA GLU A 44 21.37 -15.47 4.87
C GLU A 44 21.96 -16.42 5.93
N VAL A 45 22.64 -17.47 5.45
CA VAL A 45 23.38 -18.39 6.31
C VAL A 45 24.71 -17.75 6.69
N ASN A 46 24.92 -17.52 7.98
CA ASN A 46 26.16 -16.95 8.51
C ASN A 46 27.34 -17.93 8.44
N SER A 47 28.53 -17.45 8.83
CA SER A 47 29.77 -18.24 8.87
C SER A 47 29.71 -19.47 9.79
N GLN A 48 28.77 -19.53 10.73
CA GLN A 48 28.53 -20.69 11.60
C GLN A 48 27.53 -21.70 11.00
N GLY A 49 27.10 -21.49 9.75
CA GLY A 49 26.17 -22.39 9.07
C GLY A 49 24.73 -22.28 9.56
N ARG A 50 24.34 -21.15 10.16
CA ARG A 50 22.98 -20.88 10.65
C ARG A 50 22.37 -19.67 9.96
N GLY A 51 21.09 -19.75 9.64
CA GLY A 51 20.27 -18.62 9.21
C GLY A 51 19.06 -18.44 10.10
N THR A 52 18.35 -17.32 9.92
CA THR A 52 17.12 -17.02 10.65
C THR A 52 16.01 -16.63 9.68
N PHE A 53 14.86 -17.27 9.80
CA PHE A 53 13.63 -16.83 9.16
C PHE A 53 12.77 -16.12 10.20
N ILE A 54 12.55 -14.82 10.01
CA ILE A 54 11.65 -14.00 10.83
C ILE A 54 10.26 -13.96 10.20
N ILE A 55 9.24 -14.27 11.00
CA ILE A 55 7.82 -14.15 10.68
C ILE A 55 7.21 -13.15 11.65
N VAL A 56 6.67 -12.05 11.11
CA VAL A 56 6.03 -10.99 11.87
C VAL A 56 4.52 -11.04 11.64
N THR A 57 3.78 -11.18 12.73
CA THR A 57 2.31 -11.26 12.78
C THR A 57 1.77 -10.05 13.52
N ASP A 58 0.46 -9.98 13.74
CA ASP A 58 -0.16 -9.00 14.63
C ASP A 58 0.26 -9.12 16.11
N ASP A 59 0.89 -10.24 16.52
CA ASP A 59 1.46 -10.37 17.87
C ASP A 59 2.71 -9.49 18.04
N THR A 60 2.92 -9.02 19.26
CA THR A 60 4.00 -8.14 19.71
C THR A 60 5.40 -8.68 19.44
N THR A 61 5.57 -10.00 19.46
CA THR A 61 6.88 -10.63 19.36
C THR A 61 7.01 -11.40 18.05
N PRO A 62 7.95 -11.02 17.16
CA PRO A 62 8.23 -11.78 15.95
C PRO A 62 8.60 -13.23 16.25
N PHE A 63 8.07 -14.14 15.44
CA PHE A 63 8.48 -15.53 15.45
C PHE A 63 9.79 -15.68 14.67
N GLN A 64 10.79 -16.35 15.26
CA GLN A 64 12.11 -16.50 14.63
C GLN A 64 12.48 -17.98 14.55
N ILE A 65 12.60 -18.50 13.33
CA ILE A 65 13.05 -19.87 13.06
C ILE A 65 14.54 -19.82 12.81
N VAL A 66 15.32 -20.40 13.70
CA VAL A 66 16.73 -20.66 13.42
C VAL A 66 16.82 -21.93 12.58
N PHE A 67 17.58 -21.91 11.49
CA PHE A 67 17.74 -23.05 10.59
C PHE A 67 19.21 -23.29 10.25
N LYS A 68 19.54 -24.52 9.83
CA LYS A 68 20.89 -24.90 9.37
C LYS A 68 21.06 -24.64 7.87
N LYS A 69 22.31 -24.55 7.40
CA LYS A 69 22.63 -24.42 5.98
C LYS A 69 21.88 -25.42 5.07
N ASN A 70 21.77 -26.68 5.49
CA ASN A 70 21.08 -27.73 4.73
C ASN A 70 19.55 -27.62 4.75
N GLN A 71 18.98 -26.67 5.49
CA GLN A 71 17.54 -26.37 5.54
C GLN A 71 17.18 -25.09 4.79
N TYR A 72 18.15 -24.43 4.14
CA TYR A 72 17.91 -23.14 3.50
C TYR A 72 16.84 -23.22 2.40
N ASP A 73 16.88 -24.24 1.54
CA ASP A 73 15.91 -24.40 0.45
C ASP A 73 14.49 -24.65 0.98
N GLU A 74 14.36 -25.40 2.07
CA GLU A 74 13.08 -25.62 2.77
C GLU A 74 12.52 -24.31 3.35
N MET A 75 13.38 -23.48 3.95
CA MET A 75 12.99 -22.16 4.47
C MET A 75 12.68 -21.17 3.35
N LYS A 76 13.36 -21.27 2.21
CA LYS A 76 13.08 -20.50 1.01
C LYS A 76 11.72 -20.86 0.42
N GLU A 77 11.37 -22.14 0.39
CA GLU A 77 10.03 -22.57 -0.03
C GLU A 77 8.96 -21.99 0.89
N LEU A 78 9.14 -22.06 2.22
CA LEU A 78 8.21 -21.43 3.16
C LEU A 78 8.10 -19.92 2.93
N TYR A 79 9.22 -19.24 2.66
CA TYR A 79 9.23 -17.81 2.36
C TYR A 79 8.39 -17.51 1.12
N GLU A 80 8.55 -18.27 0.03
CA GLU A 80 7.79 -18.10 -1.21
C GLU A 80 6.29 -18.36 -1.01
N ILE A 81 5.92 -19.34 -0.17
CA ILE A 81 4.51 -19.61 0.17
C ILE A 81 3.90 -18.45 0.97
N LEU A 82 4.64 -17.89 1.93
CA LEU A 82 4.13 -16.84 2.81
C LEU A 82 4.15 -15.45 2.20
N LEU A 83 5.07 -15.18 1.27
CA LEU A 83 5.29 -13.85 0.69
C LEU A 83 4.03 -13.19 0.10
N PRO A 84 3.14 -13.88 -0.65
CA PRO A 84 1.92 -13.26 -1.16
C PRO A 84 1.00 -12.71 -0.06
N TYR A 85 1.01 -13.34 1.12
CA TYR A 85 0.16 -12.96 2.23
C TYR A 85 0.70 -11.76 3.01
N THR A 86 1.94 -11.31 2.77
CA THR A 86 2.45 -10.05 3.33
C THR A 86 1.96 -8.83 2.56
N LYS A 87 1.32 -8.99 1.40
CA LYS A 87 0.72 -7.86 0.68
C LYS A 87 -0.42 -7.24 1.49
N ARG A 88 -0.69 -5.96 1.25
CA ARG A 88 -1.86 -5.26 1.80
C ARG A 88 -3.00 -5.19 0.80
N LEU A 89 -2.66 -4.97 -0.46
CA LEU A 89 -3.60 -4.85 -1.57
C LEU A 89 -3.29 -5.86 -2.67
N LEU A 90 -4.33 -6.51 -3.18
CA LEU A 90 -4.29 -7.33 -4.39
C LEU A 90 -5.19 -6.69 -5.44
N PHE A 91 -4.59 -6.29 -6.56
CA PHE A 91 -5.27 -5.63 -7.68
C PHE A 91 -5.59 -6.68 -8.75
N GLU A 92 -6.87 -6.90 -9.02
CA GLU A 92 -7.37 -7.79 -10.07
C GLU A 92 -7.99 -6.93 -11.18
N LYS A 93 -7.15 -6.44 -12.11
CA LYS A 93 -7.58 -5.45 -13.12
C LYS A 93 -8.72 -5.93 -14.01
N GLU A 94 -8.63 -7.18 -14.47
CA GLU A 94 -9.64 -7.79 -15.35
C GLU A 94 -11.02 -7.90 -14.68
N ASN A 95 -11.04 -8.04 -13.36
CA ASN A 95 -12.26 -8.21 -12.56
C ASN A 95 -12.74 -6.91 -11.90
N ASN A 96 -12.08 -5.78 -12.17
CA ASN A 96 -12.35 -4.50 -11.51
C ASN A 96 -12.41 -4.63 -9.97
N LYS A 97 -11.49 -5.40 -9.39
CA LYS A 97 -11.57 -5.80 -7.98
C LYS A 97 -10.27 -5.52 -7.23
N LEU A 98 -10.40 -4.88 -6.07
CA LEU A 98 -9.35 -4.71 -5.08
C LEU A 98 -9.67 -5.61 -3.88
N THR A 99 -8.76 -6.52 -3.56
CA THR A 99 -8.83 -7.28 -2.29
C THR A 99 -7.86 -6.66 -1.28
N ILE A 100 -8.37 -6.35 -0.09
CA ILE A 100 -7.60 -5.80 1.03
C ILE A 100 -7.33 -6.95 2.01
N LEU A 101 -6.05 -7.19 2.32
CA LEU A 101 -5.62 -8.13 3.37
C LEU A 101 -5.49 -7.36 4.67
N ASN A 102 -6.47 -7.53 5.56
CA ASN A 102 -6.55 -6.70 6.76
C ASN A 102 -5.47 -7.09 7.77
N LYS A 103 -4.65 -6.12 8.18
CA LYS A 103 -3.56 -6.28 9.17
C LYS A 103 -3.90 -5.60 10.49
N GLY A 104 -3.32 -6.08 11.58
CA GLY A 104 -3.50 -5.50 12.91
C GLY A 104 -4.89 -5.72 13.51
N ASN A 105 -5.61 -6.76 13.07
CA ASN A 105 -6.99 -7.04 13.53
C ASN A 105 -7.07 -7.84 14.83
N LEU A 106 -5.98 -8.46 15.32
CA LEU A 106 -5.98 -9.22 16.58
C LEU A 106 -4.97 -8.65 17.60
N ASP A 107 -5.15 -7.40 18.02
CA ASP A 107 -4.52 -7.00 19.28
C ASP A 107 -5.26 -7.68 20.45
N LYS A 108 -4.66 -8.75 20.98
CA LYS A 108 -5.21 -9.52 22.11
C LYS A 108 -5.17 -8.75 23.44
N LYS A 109 -4.50 -7.58 23.52
CA LYS A 109 -4.26 -6.87 24.79
C LYS A 109 -4.61 -5.38 24.76
N VAL A 110 -4.56 -4.71 23.63
CA VAL A 110 -4.96 -3.30 23.49
C VAL A 110 -6.24 -3.27 22.66
N ARG A 111 -7.30 -2.66 23.19
CA ARG A 111 -8.54 -2.43 22.42
C ARG A 111 -8.14 -1.80 21.08
N PRO A 112 -8.69 -2.24 19.94
CA PRO A 112 -8.29 -1.71 18.65
C PRO A 112 -8.40 -0.20 18.69
N MET A 113 -7.35 0.49 18.20
CA MET A 113 -7.22 1.95 18.26
C MET A 113 -8.44 2.66 17.67
N ASN A 114 -9.22 1.95 16.83
CA ASN A 114 -10.60 2.26 16.48
C ASN A 114 -11.48 1.01 16.63
N LYS A 115 -12.66 1.13 17.27
CA LYS A 115 -13.71 0.08 17.31
C LYS A 115 -14.25 -0.34 15.92
N LEU A 116 -13.76 0.27 14.85
CA LEU A 116 -14.13 0.05 13.45
C LEU A 116 -13.33 -1.07 12.77
N ASN A 117 -12.24 -1.56 13.38
CA ASN A 117 -11.30 -2.50 12.73
C ASN A 117 -11.34 -3.93 13.32
N ILE A 118 -12.53 -4.46 13.62
CA ILE A 118 -12.71 -5.92 13.62
C ILE A 118 -13.22 -6.28 12.23
N SER A 119 -12.36 -6.12 11.23
CA SER A 119 -12.70 -6.53 9.87
C SER A 119 -12.45 -8.03 9.70
N PRO A 120 -13.23 -8.72 8.84
CA PRO A 120 -12.83 -10.03 8.34
C PRO A 120 -11.40 -9.99 7.78
N PRO A 121 -10.71 -11.14 7.67
CA PRO A 121 -9.34 -11.19 7.16
C PRO A 121 -9.16 -10.55 5.78
N TYR A 122 -10.24 -10.49 4.99
CA TYR A 122 -10.28 -9.85 3.69
C TYR A 122 -11.46 -8.89 3.56
N ASP A 123 -11.25 -7.78 2.88
CA ASP A 123 -12.31 -6.96 2.28
C ASP A 123 -12.16 -6.98 0.76
N SER A 124 -13.28 -6.90 0.03
CA SER A 124 -13.27 -6.75 -1.43
C SER A 124 -14.05 -5.50 -1.81
N ILE A 125 -13.47 -4.66 -2.65
CA ILE A 125 -14.11 -3.45 -3.18
C ILE A 125 -13.89 -3.36 -4.69
N SER A 126 -14.84 -2.75 -5.41
CA SER A 126 -14.67 -2.43 -6.83
C SER A 126 -13.74 -1.23 -7.00
N PHE A 127 -12.94 -1.16 -8.09
CA PHE A 127 -12.16 0.06 -8.33
C PHE A 127 -13.06 1.27 -8.58
N THR A 128 -14.22 1.06 -9.20
CA THR A 128 -15.22 2.12 -9.45
C THR A 128 -15.81 2.70 -8.16
N ASP A 129 -15.75 1.95 -7.07
CA ASP A 129 -16.24 2.42 -5.78
C ASP A 129 -15.22 3.32 -5.08
N ILE A 130 -13.96 3.37 -5.54
CA ILE A 130 -12.91 4.19 -4.93
C ILE A 130 -13.03 5.61 -5.48
N ASN A 131 -13.45 6.54 -4.61
CA ASN A 131 -13.55 7.95 -4.96
C ASN A 131 -12.19 8.66 -4.87
N SER A 132 -11.48 8.42 -3.78
CA SER A 132 -10.15 8.99 -3.51
C SER A 132 -9.44 8.18 -2.45
N TYR A 133 -8.14 8.41 -2.28
CA TYR A 133 -7.33 7.86 -1.21
C TYR A 133 -6.65 8.98 -0.40
N GLN A 134 -6.10 8.63 0.77
CA GLN A 134 -5.31 9.52 1.63
C GLN A 134 -4.25 8.67 2.34
N ILE A 135 -3.09 9.25 2.61
CA ILE A 135 -2.05 8.62 3.42
C ILE A 135 -2.18 9.16 4.84
N VAL A 136 -2.22 8.26 5.81
CA VAL A 136 -2.18 8.60 7.23
C VAL A 136 -0.89 8.07 7.82
N CYS A 137 -0.04 8.97 8.31
CA CYS A 137 1.20 8.62 8.99
C CYS A 137 1.22 9.29 10.37
N ASP A 138 1.12 8.50 11.44
CA ASP A 138 0.99 8.96 12.82
C ASP A 138 -0.12 10.02 12.99
N LYS A 139 0.25 11.27 13.32
CA LYS A 139 -0.69 12.40 13.49
C LYS A 139 -0.91 13.21 12.22
N GLN A 140 -0.32 12.81 11.10
CA GLN A 140 -0.31 13.55 9.85
C GLN A 140 -1.17 12.84 8.80
N VAL A 141 -1.95 13.61 8.05
CA VAL A 141 -2.81 13.12 6.96
C VAL A 141 -2.46 13.88 5.68
N ILE A 142 -2.27 13.15 4.58
CA ILE A 142 -1.94 13.67 3.25
C ILE A 142 -3.04 13.22 2.27
N ASN A 143 -3.67 14.17 1.56
CA ASN A 143 -4.84 13.92 0.70
C ASN A 143 -4.50 13.83 -0.79
N ASN A 144 -5.33 13.11 -1.55
CA ASN A 144 -5.17 12.93 -3.00
C ASN A 144 -5.34 14.16 -3.88
N ASP A 145 -6.32 15.02 -3.59
CA ASP A 145 -6.54 16.25 -4.38
C ASP A 145 -5.37 17.25 -4.23
N MET A 146 -4.41 16.96 -3.33
CA MET A 146 -3.26 17.80 -2.98
C MET A 146 -2.00 16.97 -2.66
N LEU A 147 -1.36 16.39 -3.69
CA LEU A 147 0.11 16.24 -3.69
C LEU A 147 0.83 17.61 -3.86
N LYS A 148 0.14 18.71 -3.52
CA LYS A 148 0.64 20.08 -3.38
C LYS A 148 0.18 20.60 -2.02
N ASN A 149 1.11 20.73 -1.07
CA ASN A 149 1.14 21.62 0.10
C ASN A 149 -0.15 21.89 0.90
N THR A 150 -0.23 21.44 2.17
CA THR A 150 0.05 22.27 3.38
C THR A 150 -0.52 21.67 4.68
N ALA A 151 0.28 21.81 5.75
CA ALA A 151 -0.08 21.90 7.18
C ALA A 151 -0.45 20.62 7.98
N SER A 152 0.56 19.88 8.42
CA SER A 152 1.09 19.99 9.81
C SER A 152 2.22 18.99 10.06
N GLY A 153 3.48 19.46 9.98
CA GLY A 153 4.61 18.74 10.59
C GLY A 153 5.52 17.92 9.65
N LYS A 154 5.91 18.46 8.50
CA LYS A 154 7.12 18.03 7.75
C LYS A 154 7.02 16.68 7.01
N TYR A 155 6.23 16.62 5.93
CA TYR A 155 6.47 15.73 4.78
C TYR A 155 5.98 16.42 3.50
N ILE A 156 6.89 16.78 2.59
CA ILE A 156 6.55 17.32 1.26
C ILE A 156 6.61 16.16 0.27
N ALA A 157 5.45 15.60 -0.07
CA ALA A 157 5.31 14.68 -1.19
C ALA A 157 5.25 15.50 -2.48
N GLY A 158 6.41 15.70 -3.13
CA GLY A 158 6.49 16.39 -4.42
C GLY A 158 6.00 15.47 -5.53
N GLY A 159 4.70 15.50 -5.84
CA GLY A 159 4.12 14.70 -6.91
C GLY A 159 4.00 13.19 -6.61
N VAL A 160 3.32 12.49 -7.53
CA VAL A 160 2.94 11.08 -7.41
C VAL A 160 4.19 10.20 -7.21
N GLY A 161 4.25 9.44 -6.12
CA GLY A 161 5.28 8.39 -5.91
C GLY A 161 6.56 8.81 -5.17
N SER A 162 6.47 9.68 -4.16
CA SER A 162 7.62 9.97 -3.29
C SER A 162 7.28 9.89 -1.80
N LEU A 163 6.53 8.85 -1.38
CA LEU A 163 6.40 8.55 0.05
C LEU A 163 7.77 8.21 0.64
N ILE A 164 8.60 7.48 -0.12
CA ILE A 164 10.00 7.19 0.26
C ILE A 164 10.79 8.49 0.42
N GLY A 165 10.69 9.44 -0.51
CA GLY A 165 11.41 10.73 -0.41
C GLY A 165 10.92 11.56 0.77
N ALA A 166 9.61 11.65 0.96
CA ALA A 166 9.00 12.29 2.12
C ALA A 166 9.50 11.67 3.43
N LEU A 167 9.32 10.36 3.63
CA LEU A 167 9.66 9.68 4.88
C LEU A 167 11.17 9.49 5.06
N SER A 168 12.00 9.60 4.01
CA SER A 168 13.46 9.58 4.14
C SER A 168 14.02 10.72 5.00
N SER A 169 13.23 11.79 5.20
CA SER A 169 13.56 12.91 6.08
C SER A 169 13.38 12.59 7.57
N LEU A 170 12.79 11.44 7.93
CA LEU A 170 12.79 10.92 9.29
C LEU A 170 14.21 10.62 9.73
N ASN A 171 14.58 11.06 10.92
CA ASN A 171 15.92 10.84 11.44
C ASN A 171 16.13 9.34 11.73
N ASN A 172 17.39 8.92 11.63
CA ASN A 172 17.81 7.60 12.06
C ASN A 172 17.43 7.37 13.53
N GLY A 173 16.61 6.35 13.79
CA GLY A 173 16.19 6.00 15.16
C GLY A 173 14.85 6.59 15.60
N GLU A 174 14.20 7.39 14.77
CA GLU A 174 12.77 7.73 14.95
C GLU A 174 11.89 6.49 14.75
N TYR A 175 10.63 6.61 15.15
CA TYR A 175 9.65 5.54 15.04
C TYR A 175 8.43 6.01 14.26
N ILE A 176 7.85 5.11 13.47
CA ILE A 176 6.51 5.25 12.90
C ILE A 176 5.61 4.33 13.72
N SER A 177 4.54 4.89 14.27
CA SER A 177 3.55 4.12 15.03
C SER A 177 2.34 3.71 14.18
N ASN A 178 2.03 4.51 13.15
CA ASN A 178 0.91 4.29 12.26
C ASN A 178 1.29 4.68 10.83
N LEU A 179 1.10 3.78 9.87
CA LEU A 179 1.13 4.07 8.43
C LEU A 179 -0.04 3.35 7.76
N GLN A 180 -0.94 4.11 7.15
CA GLN A 180 -2.15 3.60 6.53
C GLN A 180 -2.46 4.33 5.22
N ILE A 181 -3.17 3.63 4.34
CA ILE A 181 -3.91 4.26 3.25
C ILE A 181 -5.39 4.25 3.63
N LYS A 182 -6.02 5.41 3.67
CA LYS A 182 -7.48 5.53 3.78
C LYS A 182 -8.06 5.61 2.38
N LEU A 183 -8.92 4.67 2.01
CA LEU A 183 -9.70 4.74 0.78
C LEU A 183 -11.07 5.34 1.11
N ASN A 184 -11.44 6.43 0.45
CA ASN A 184 -12.79 6.98 0.50
C ASN A 184 -13.63 6.32 -0.60
N LEU A 185 -14.80 5.80 -0.23
CA LEU A 185 -15.64 4.99 -1.09
C LEU A 185 -16.93 5.72 -1.47
N ASN A 186 -17.44 5.44 -2.67
CA ASN A 186 -18.76 5.86 -3.15
C ASN A 186 -19.89 5.00 -2.55
N ASN A 187 -19.87 4.82 -1.23
CA ASN A 187 -20.83 4.00 -0.50
C ASN A 187 -21.22 4.71 0.80
N PHE A 188 -22.51 4.99 0.98
CA PHE A 188 -22.99 5.74 2.14
C PHE A 188 -22.86 4.95 3.45
N ASP A 189 -23.07 3.63 3.41
CA ASP A 189 -23.00 2.76 4.59
C ASP A 189 -21.55 2.43 4.99
N LYS A 190 -20.66 2.31 4.00
CA LYS A 190 -19.21 2.11 4.19
C LYS A 190 -18.43 3.20 3.44
N PRO A 191 -18.38 4.43 3.98
CA PRO A 191 -17.81 5.59 3.26
C PRO A 191 -16.29 5.57 3.18
N CYS A 192 -15.62 4.74 3.98
CA CYS A 192 -14.19 4.55 3.86
C CYS A 192 -13.72 3.19 4.40
N VAL A 193 -12.52 2.80 3.98
CA VAL A 193 -11.79 1.66 4.53
C VAL A 193 -10.32 2.04 4.73
N TYR A 194 -9.70 1.51 5.79
CA TYR A 194 -8.30 1.75 6.11
C TYR A 194 -7.47 0.51 5.80
N VAL A 195 -6.40 0.70 5.04
CA VAL A 195 -5.42 -0.31 4.68
C VAL A 195 -4.18 -0.10 5.54
N ASN A 196 -3.89 -1.05 6.42
CA ASN A 196 -2.84 -0.92 7.43
C ASN A 196 -1.49 -1.44 6.92
N TYR A 197 -0.46 -0.59 6.94
CA TYR A 197 0.93 -0.98 6.65
C TYR A 197 1.73 -1.16 7.93
N ILE A 198 1.73 -0.16 8.80
CA ILE A 198 2.37 -0.17 10.13
C ILE A 198 1.31 0.18 11.17
N THR A 199 1.16 -0.67 12.19
CA THR A 199 0.13 -0.56 13.25
C THR A 199 0.73 -0.48 14.66
N ARG A 200 2.06 -0.52 14.75
CA ARG A 200 2.81 -0.54 16.00
C ARG A 200 4.09 0.26 15.86
N ASN A 201 4.64 0.63 17.01
CA ASN A 201 5.86 1.41 17.11
C ASN A 201 7.05 0.70 16.44
N THR A 202 7.42 1.16 15.24
CA THR A 202 8.41 0.52 14.37
C THR A 202 9.51 1.50 14.05
N LYS A 203 10.78 1.11 14.28
CA LYS A 203 11.93 1.98 13.97
C LYS A 203 12.00 2.27 12.48
N THR A 204 12.14 3.54 12.11
CA THR A 204 12.18 4.02 10.72
C THR A 204 13.30 3.40 9.90
N ASN A 205 14.44 3.11 10.55
CA ASN A 205 15.60 2.51 9.90
C ASN A 205 15.58 0.97 9.85
N SER A 206 14.55 0.33 10.43
CA SER A 206 14.38 -1.13 10.34
C SER A 206 14.06 -1.55 8.89
N GLU A 207 14.44 -2.76 8.53
CA GLU A 207 14.16 -3.34 7.22
C GLU A 207 12.66 -3.48 6.98
N MET A 208 11.92 -3.94 7.99
CA MET A 208 10.45 -4.00 7.96
C MET A 208 9.83 -2.64 7.64
N ALA A 209 10.25 -1.55 8.30
CA ALA A 209 9.72 -0.22 8.00
C ALA A 209 10.00 0.19 6.54
N LYS A 210 11.23 -0.02 6.07
CA LYS A 210 11.63 0.32 4.69
C LYS A 210 10.82 -0.46 3.66
N ASP A 211 10.64 -1.75 3.87
CA ASP A 211 9.87 -2.62 2.98
C ASP A 211 8.40 -2.23 2.95
N LEU A 212 7.81 -1.92 4.11
CA LEU A 212 6.40 -1.53 4.20
C LEU A 212 6.14 -0.14 3.64
N ILE A 213 7.06 0.81 3.82
CA ILE A 213 6.99 2.13 3.19
C ILE A 213 7.08 1.99 1.67
N LYS A 214 8.00 1.15 1.17
CA LYS A 214 8.13 0.87 -0.26
C LYS A 214 6.87 0.23 -0.82
N MET A 215 6.30 -0.77 -0.13
CA MET A 215 5.05 -1.41 -0.54
C MET A 215 3.90 -0.41 -0.58
N CYS A 216 3.81 0.49 0.41
CA CYS A 216 2.81 1.56 0.44
C CYS A 216 2.97 2.50 -0.75
N ASP A 217 4.19 2.94 -1.07
CA ASP A 217 4.50 3.79 -2.22
C ASP A 217 4.11 3.14 -3.55
N GLU A 218 4.45 1.86 -3.74
CA GLU A 218 4.06 1.09 -4.93
C GLU A 218 2.54 0.92 -5.05
N ASP A 219 1.84 0.71 -3.94
CA ASP A 219 0.39 0.57 -3.92
C ASP A 219 -0.33 1.90 -4.17
N LEU A 220 0.21 3.02 -3.67
CA LEU A 220 -0.26 4.37 -4.00
C LEU A 220 -0.13 4.64 -5.51
N ALA A 221 0.98 4.26 -6.12
CA ALA A 221 1.17 4.40 -7.57
C ALA A 221 0.13 3.57 -8.37
N LYS A 222 -0.24 2.37 -7.89
CA LYS A 222 -1.31 1.57 -8.52
C LYS A 222 -2.69 2.18 -8.29
N LEU A 223 -2.95 2.69 -7.09
CA LEU A 223 -4.19 3.41 -6.77
C LEU A 223 -4.35 4.64 -7.67
N GLU A 224 -3.28 5.41 -7.90
CA GLU A 224 -3.26 6.53 -8.84
C GLU A 224 -3.69 6.09 -10.25
N ILE A 225 -3.17 4.97 -10.75
CA ILE A 225 -3.51 4.46 -12.09
C ILE A 225 -5.00 4.11 -12.19
N ILE A 226 -5.60 3.54 -11.15
CA ILE A 226 -7.02 3.14 -11.18
C ILE A 226 -7.97 4.30 -10.86
N THR A 227 -7.55 5.30 -10.08
CA THR A 227 -8.37 6.47 -9.73
C THR A 227 -8.22 7.62 -10.73
N LYS A 228 -7.16 7.63 -11.54
CA LYS A 228 -7.10 8.45 -12.74
C LYS A 228 -8.23 8.01 -13.66
N LYS A 229 -9.35 8.71 -13.55
CA LYS A 229 -10.40 8.71 -14.56
C LYS A 229 -9.70 8.88 -15.90
N GLU A 230 -10.13 8.13 -16.89
CA GLU A 230 -9.70 8.34 -18.26
C GLU A 230 -10.11 9.75 -18.70
N GLU A 231 -9.29 10.75 -18.40
CA GLU A 231 -9.26 12.01 -19.15
C GLU A 231 -8.88 11.74 -20.62
N ASN A 232 -8.47 10.51 -20.94
CA ASN A 232 -8.25 9.98 -22.29
C ASN A 232 -9.48 9.29 -22.93
N ASN A 233 -10.66 9.36 -22.30
CA ASN A 233 -11.94 9.09 -22.96
C ASN A 233 -12.76 10.39 -23.02
N ILE A 234 -12.16 11.45 -23.57
CA ILE A 234 -12.93 12.21 -24.56
C ILE A 234 -13.25 11.16 -25.62
N PRO A 235 -14.51 10.83 -25.94
CA PRO A 235 -14.75 10.15 -27.20
C PRO A 235 -13.94 10.93 -28.24
N GLN A 236 -13.16 10.25 -29.07
CA GLN A 236 -12.88 10.83 -30.37
C GLN A 236 -14.26 11.01 -31.01
N GLU A 237 -14.93 12.13 -30.68
CA GLU A 237 -15.91 12.73 -31.54
C GLU A 237 -15.18 12.85 -32.84
N ASN A 238 -15.64 12.04 -33.79
CA ASN A 238 -15.33 12.17 -35.19
C ASN A 238 -15.18 13.65 -35.49
N ASN A 239 -14.00 14.03 -35.99
CA ASN A 239 -13.69 15.37 -36.47
C ASN A 239 -14.88 15.99 -37.21
N THR A 240 -15.69 16.74 -36.48
CA THR A 240 -16.39 17.89 -37.02
C THR A 240 -15.52 19.07 -36.61
N ASN A 241 -14.67 19.51 -37.55
CA ASN A 241 -13.91 20.74 -37.45
C ASN A 241 -14.89 21.91 -37.31
N ASP A 242 -15.40 22.19 -36.11
CA ASP A 242 -16.09 23.44 -35.81
C ASP A 242 -15.06 24.45 -35.29
N PRO A 243 -14.68 25.46 -36.09
CA PRO A 243 -13.71 26.48 -35.69
C PRO A 243 -14.09 27.21 -34.39
N ILE A 244 -15.38 27.24 -34.04
CA ILE A 244 -15.88 27.92 -32.84
C ILE A 244 -15.44 27.18 -31.57
N GLU A 245 -15.44 25.84 -31.59
CA GLU A 245 -15.09 25.04 -30.42
C GLU A 245 -13.59 25.11 -30.12
N GLU A 246 -12.78 25.16 -31.17
CA GLU A 246 -11.33 25.29 -31.06
C GLU A 246 -10.92 26.69 -30.54
N VAL A 247 -11.65 27.74 -30.93
CA VAL A 247 -11.50 29.09 -30.35
C VAL A 247 -11.87 29.11 -28.86
N LYS A 248 -12.87 28.34 -28.43
CA LYS A 248 -13.25 28.25 -27.01
C LYS A 248 -12.15 27.60 -26.17
N ARG A 249 -11.53 26.52 -26.66
CA ARG A 249 -10.37 25.87 -26.01
C ARG A 249 -9.16 26.81 -25.92
N LEU A 250 -8.88 27.56 -26.98
CA LEU A 250 -7.82 28.58 -26.97
C LEU A 250 -8.08 29.69 -25.93
N LYS A 251 -9.35 30.06 -25.71
CA LYS A 251 -9.72 31.07 -24.72
C LYS A 251 -9.51 30.57 -23.29
N GLU A 252 -9.82 29.30 -23.02
CA GLU A 252 -9.55 28.68 -21.73
C GLU A 252 -8.04 28.65 -21.41
N LEU A 253 -7.19 28.34 -22.40
CA LEU A 253 -5.73 28.38 -22.24
C LEU A 253 -5.19 29.80 -21.98
N LEU A 254 -5.79 30.82 -22.60
CA LEU A 254 -5.50 32.23 -22.32
C LEU A 254 -5.92 32.62 -20.89
N ASP A 255 -7.11 32.19 -20.45
CA ASP A 255 -7.63 32.49 -19.12
C ASP A 255 -6.84 31.79 -18.00
N MET A 256 -6.24 30.63 -18.31
CA MET A 256 -5.28 29.94 -17.46
C MET A 256 -3.87 30.57 -17.48
N GLY A 257 -3.64 31.59 -18.31
CA GLY A 257 -2.34 32.27 -18.44
C GLY A 257 -1.27 31.43 -19.14
N ILE A 258 -1.67 30.38 -19.87
CA ILE A 258 -0.77 29.50 -20.64
C ILE A 258 -0.43 30.14 -21.99
N LEU A 259 -1.40 30.84 -22.58
CA LEU A 259 -1.22 31.64 -23.80
C LEU A 259 -1.18 33.13 -23.46
N PHE A 260 -0.40 33.88 -24.23
CA PHE A 260 -0.51 35.33 -24.24
C PHE A 260 -1.65 35.79 -25.18
N GLN A 261 -2.22 36.97 -24.90
CA GLN A 261 -3.33 37.54 -25.66
C GLN A 261 -3.03 37.60 -27.18
N GLU A 262 -1.79 37.93 -27.53
CA GLU A 262 -1.32 38.02 -28.92
C GLU A 262 -1.31 36.66 -29.65
N GLU A 263 -0.97 35.58 -28.94
CA GLU A 263 -0.95 34.22 -29.48
C GLU A 263 -2.37 33.68 -29.70
N PHE A 264 -3.27 33.98 -28.75
CA PHE A 264 -4.69 33.70 -28.88
C PHE A 264 -5.30 34.42 -30.09
N ASP A 265 -5.06 35.72 -30.23
CA ASP A 265 -5.66 36.53 -31.29
C ASP A 265 -5.15 36.12 -32.69
N LYS A 266 -3.88 35.72 -32.80
CA LYS A 266 -3.33 35.19 -34.05
C LYS A 266 -4.00 33.87 -34.45
N LYS A 267 -4.09 32.92 -33.52
CA LYS A 267 -4.70 31.60 -33.75
C LYS A 267 -6.21 31.69 -34.02
N LYS A 268 -6.91 32.59 -33.33
CA LYS A 268 -8.35 32.84 -33.55
C LYS A 268 -8.62 33.35 -34.97
N LYS A 269 -7.78 34.24 -35.51
CA LYS A 269 -7.91 34.72 -36.89
C LYS A 269 -7.64 33.61 -37.91
N GLU A 270 -6.61 32.79 -37.68
CA GLU A 270 -6.29 31.63 -38.52
C GLU A 270 -7.46 30.62 -38.57
N LEU A 271 -8.10 30.35 -37.43
CA LEU A 271 -9.21 29.38 -37.34
C LEU A 271 -10.53 29.91 -37.92
N LEU A 272 -10.81 31.21 -37.75
CA LEU A 272 -12.06 31.82 -38.22
C LEU A 272 -11.97 32.41 -39.65
N ASN A 273 -10.80 32.31 -40.32
CA ASN A 273 -10.52 32.94 -41.61
C ASN A 273 -10.87 34.45 -41.64
N LEU A 274 -10.47 35.18 -40.59
CA LEU A 274 -10.75 36.62 -40.39
C LEU A 274 -9.53 37.52 -40.55
#